data_AF-A0A0S3T0K5-F1
#
_entry.id   AF-A0A0S3T0K5-F1
#
_cell.length_a   1.000
_cell.length_b   1.000
_cell.length_c   1.000
_cell.angle_alpha   90.00
_cell.angle_beta   90.00
_cell.angle_gamma   90.00
#
_symmetry.space_group_name_H-M   'P 1'
#
loop_
_entity.id
_entity.type
_entity.pdbx_description
1 polymer ?
#
loop_
_entity_poly.entity_id
_entity_poly.type
_entity_poly.pdbx_seq_one_letter_code
_entity_poly.pdbx_strand_id
1 'polypeptide(L)'
;MSVYSKYLSSKGSSLHCSGGVVSPDYLTSIVRSQVDYILGSNPRSMSYMIGYGSNFPKKIHHRGASIVSIRKDPTPVGCKDGFQEWFHKDAPNPNVLVGAVVSPDGNDNYQDSRDDYQLAEPATVTMAPLVGVLAHLA
;
A
#
# COMPACT_ATOMS: atom_id res chain seq x y z
N MET A 1 3.42 1.85 16.84
CA MET A 1 2.67 0.87 17.66
C MET A 1 3.39 -0.46 17.77
N SER A 2 3.83 -1.10 16.69
CA SER A 2 4.53 -2.40 16.72
C SER A 2 5.78 -2.42 17.63
N VAL A 3 6.65 -1.42 17.51
CA VAL A 3 7.84 -1.27 18.37
C VAL A 3 7.46 -1.14 19.85
N TYR A 4 6.40 -0.40 20.12
CA TYR A 4 5.97 -0.12 21.50
C TYR A 4 5.27 -1.31 22.14
N SER A 5 4.48 -2.08 21.36
CA SER A 5 3.96 -3.38 21.77
C SER A 5 5.10 -4.29 22.23
N LYS A 6 6.11 -4.48 21.37
CA LYS A 6 7.29 -5.29 21.70
C LYS A 6 8.02 -4.82 22.95
N TYR A 7 8.17 -3.50 23.11
CA TYR A 7 8.78 -2.91 24.29
C TYR A 7 7.99 -3.26 25.57
N LEU A 8 6.67 -3.05 25.59
CA LEU A 8 5.83 -3.34 26.74
C LEU A 8 5.82 -4.84 27.09
N SER A 9 5.75 -5.72 26.09
CA SER A 9 5.87 -7.17 26.29
C SER A 9 7.19 -7.53 26.96
N SER A 10 8.31 -6.94 26.51
CA SER A 10 9.64 -7.20 27.11
C SER A 10 9.76 -6.74 28.56
N LYS A 11 8.90 -5.80 28.99
CA LYS A 11 8.84 -5.28 30.36
C LYS A 11 7.75 -5.94 31.19
N GLY A 12 6.92 -6.81 30.62
CA GLY A 12 5.74 -7.36 31.30
C GLY A 12 4.77 -6.26 31.75
N SER A 13 4.69 -5.15 31.01
CA SER A 13 3.95 -3.95 31.42
C SER A 13 2.82 -3.63 30.45
N SER A 14 1.87 -2.82 30.90
CA SER A 14 0.84 -2.18 30.06
C SER A 14 0.90 -0.67 30.21
N LEU A 15 0.27 0.05 29.28
CA LEU A 15 0.05 1.49 29.39
C LEU A 15 -1.20 1.76 30.22
N HIS A 16 -1.11 2.71 31.15
CA HIS A 16 -2.25 3.21 31.91
C HIS A 16 -2.62 4.61 31.41
N CYS A 17 -3.72 4.71 30.70
CA CYS A 17 -4.25 5.96 30.16
C CYS A 17 -5.53 6.35 30.92
N SER A 18 -5.93 7.62 30.85
CA SER A 18 -7.21 8.08 31.43
C SER A 18 -8.43 7.32 30.88
N GLY A 19 -8.35 6.85 29.63
CA GLY A 19 -9.38 6.04 28.97
C GLY A 19 -9.28 4.53 29.18
N GLY A 20 -8.34 4.03 29.99
CA GLY A 20 -8.19 2.61 30.30
C GLY A 20 -6.77 2.07 30.16
N VAL A 21 -6.65 0.74 30.29
CA VAL A 21 -5.37 0.02 30.18
C VAL A 21 -5.16 -0.48 28.75
N VAL A 22 -4.02 -0.16 28.18
CA VAL A 22 -3.61 -0.61 26.84
C VAL A 22 -2.50 -1.64 27.00
N SER A 23 -2.85 -2.90 26.74
CA SER A 23 -1.90 -4.02 26.78
C SER A 23 -1.06 -4.10 25.49
N PRO A 24 0.10 -4.79 25.52
CA PRO A 24 0.85 -5.09 24.30
C PRO A 24 0.00 -5.78 23.22
N ASP A 25 -0.81 -6.77 23.62
CA ASP A 25 -1.67 -7.52 22.69
C ASP A 25 -2.72 -6.63 22.04
N TYR A 26 -3.27 -5.66 22.79
CA TYR A 26 -4.18 -4.67 22.24
C TYR A 26 -3.49 -3.76 21.21
N LEU A 27 -2.24 -3.34 21.45
CA LEU A 27 -1.48 -2.60 20.43
C LEU A 27 -1.21 -3.44 19.19
N THR A 28 -0.88 -4.73 19.36
CA THR A 28 -0.67 -5.66 18.24
C THR A 28 -1.96 -5.87 17.44
N SER A 29 -3.13 -5.93 18.10
CA SER A 29 -4.41 -6.08 17.39
C SER A 29 -4.78 -4.85 16.56
N ILE A 30 -4.48 -3.64 17.05
CA ILE A 30 -4.61 -2.41 16.25
C ILE A 30 -3.67 -2.45 15.04
N VAL A 31 -2.41 -2.84 15.24
CA VAL A 31 -1.45 -2.95 14.12
C VAL A 31 -1.95 -3.96 13.08
N ARG A 32 -2.44 -5.12 13.53
CA ARG A 32 -2.99 -6.15 12.65
C ARG A 32 -4.21 -5.63 11.88
N SER A 33 -5.12 -4.91 12.53
CA SER A 33 -6.31 -4.37 11.85
C SER A 33 -5.96 -3.38 10.73
N GLN A 34 -4.91 -2.57 10.90
CA GLN A 34 -4.44 -1.68 9.83
C GLN A 34 -3.82 -2.44 8.66
N VAL A 35 -3.06 -3.50 8.94
CA VAL A 35 -2.50 -4.35 7.88
C VAL A 35 -3.62 -5.10 7.16
N ASP A 36 -4.56 -5.69 7.90
CA ASP A 36 -5.70 -6.38 7.31
C ASP A 36 -6.53 -5.43 6.44
N TYR A 37 -6.73 -4.18 6.87
CA TYR A 37 -7.39 -3.14 6.06
C TYR A 37 -6.65 -2.90 4.74
N ILE A 38 -5.32 -2.74 4.75
CA ILE A 38 -4.50 -2.59 3.54
C ILE A 38 -4.65 -3.83 2.63
N LEU A 39 -4.75 -5.02 3.22
CA LEU A 39 -4.80 -6.29 2.49
C LEU A 39 -6.21 -6.70 2.02
N GLY A 40 -7.25 -5.93 2.35
CA GLY A 40 -8.59 -6.11 1.79
C GLY A 40 -9.74 -6.17 2.80
N SER A 41 -9.47 -6.16 4.11
CA SER A 41 -10.49 -6.07 5.16
C SER A 41 -11.00 -4.62 5.31
N ASN A 42 -11.58 -4.10 4.24
CA ASN A 42 -12.12 -2.75 4.13
C ASN A 42 -13.47 -2.77 3.39
N PRO A 43 -14.26 -1.67 3.42
CA PRO A 43 -15.59 -1.63 2.80
C PRO A 43 -15.63 -1.97 1.31
N ARG A 44 -14.51 -1.81 0.60
CA ARG A 44 -14.40 -2.09 -0.83
C ARG A 44 -13.96 -3.53 -1.14
N SER A 45 -13.64 -4.33 -0.12
CA SER A 45 -13.05 -5.68 -0.31
C SER A 45 -11.89 -5.66 -1.31
N MET A 46 -11.03 -4.65 -1.22
CA MET A 46 -9.95 -4.37 -2.19
C MET A 46 -8.60 -4.30 -1.46
N SER A 47 -7.61 -5.06 -1.91
CA SER A 47 -6.24 -4.88 -1.46
C SER A 47 -5.67 -3.58 -2.02
N TYR A 48 -5.20 -2.71 -1.13
CA TYR A 48 -4.39 -1.54 -1.51
C TYR A 48 -2.90 -1.88 -1.67
N MET A 49 -2.51 -3.12 -1.37
CA MET A 49 -1.22 -3.68 -1.77
C MET A 49 -1.31 -4.31 -3.16
N ILE A 50 -0.52 -3.78 -4.08
CA ILE A 50 -0.51 -4.14 -5.49
C ILE A 50 -0.01 -5.58 -5.66
N GLY A 51 -0.77 -6.39 -6.39
CA GLY A 51 -0.45 -7.81 -6.62
C GLY A 51 -0.80 -8.74 -5.47
N TYR A 52 -1.43 -8.26 -4.39
CA TYR A 52 -1.94 -9.09 -3.31
C TYR A 52 -3.46 -9.28 -3.43
N GLY A 53 -3.94 -10.51 -3.24
CA GLY A 53 -5.35 -10.85 -3.39
C GLY A 53 -5.85 -10.84 -4.84
N SER A 54 -7.16 -11.04 -5.03
CA SER A 54 -7.80 -11.08 -6.35
C SER A 54 -8.29 -9.71 -6.85
N ASN A 55 -8.41 -8.72 -5.96
CA ASN A 55 -8.92 -7.39 -6.25
C ASN A 55 -7.93 -6.33 -5.71
N PHE A 56 -7.20 -5.68 -6.61
CA PHE A 56 -6.23 -4.62 -6.29
C PHE A 56 -6.15 -3.58 -7.44
N PRO A 57 -5.68 -2.35 -7.16
CA PRO A 57 -5.51 -1.30 -8.17
C PRO A 57 -4.56 -1.70 -9.32
N LYS A 58 -4.95 -1.37 -10.55
CA LYS A 58 -4.23 -1.73 -11.77
C LYS A 58 -3.65 -0.53 -12.49
N LYS A 59 -4.02 0.70 -12.13
CA LYS A 59 -3.64 1.95 -12.81
C LYS A 59 -2.88 2.91 -11.88
N ILE A 60 -2.06 2.40 -10.96
CA ILE A 60 -1.25 3.24 -10.05
C ILE A 60 -0.35 4.24 -10.79
N HIS A 61 -0.09 5.39 -10.16
CA HIS A 61 0.76 6.47 -10.64
C HIS A 61 2.25 6.06 -10.55
N HIS A 62 2.72 5.23 -11.47
CA HIS A 62 4.14 4.83 -11.49
C HIS A 62 4.63 4.58 -12.92
N ARG A 63 5.61 5.37 -13.38
CA ARG A 63 6.11 5.31 -14.78
C ARG A 63 6.65 3.94 -15.17
N GLY A 64 7.44 3.30 -14.30
CA GLY A 64 7.97 1.96 -14.56
C GLY A 64 6.90 0.87 -14.57
N ALA A 65 5.73 1.13 -13.96
CA ALA A 65 4.59 0.22 -14.02
C ALA A 65 3.77 0.46 -15.30
N SER A 66 3.60 1.72 -15.70
CA SER A 66 2.73 2.14 -16.79
C SER A 66 3.33 1.97 -18.19
N ILE A 67 4.65 2.09 -18.33
CA ILE A 67 5.33 1.97 -19.63
C ILE A 67 5.70 0.50 -19.88
N VAL A 68 5.47 0.01 -21.10
CA VAL A 68 5.82 -1.38 -21.46
C VAL A 68 7.29 -1.69 -21.16
N SER A 69 7.55 -2.89 -20.63
CA SER A 69 8.91 -3.37 -20.41
C SER A 69 9.64 -3.59 -21.72
N ILE A 70 10.93 -3.23 -21.77
CA ILE A 70 11.84 -3.50 -22.89
C ILE A 70 11.93 -4.99 -23.23
N ARG A 71 11.63 -5.88 -22.28
CA ARG A 71 11.59 -7.33 -22.50
C ARG A 71 10.39 -7.78 -23.33
N LYS A 72 9.32 -6.98 -23.35
CA LYS A 72 8.09 -7.26 -24.10
C LYS A 72 8.06 -6.49 -25.42
N ASP A 73 8.50 -5.24 -25.40
CA ASP A 73 8.61 -4.40 -26.59
C ASP A 73 9.93 -3.60 -26.50
N PRO A 74 10.93 -3.90 -27.35
CA PRO A 74 12.23 -3.22 -27.32
C PRO A 74 12.19 -1.82 -27.94
N THR A 75 11.06 -1.37 -28.48
CA THR A 75 10.92 -0.04 -29.07
C THR A 75 11.21 1.04 -28.02
N PRO A 76 12.14 1.97 -28.25
CA PRO A 76 12.43 3.04 -27.32
C PRO A 76 11.19 3.91 -27.07
N VAL A 77 10.90 4.19 -25.80
CA VAL A 77 9.85 5.15 -25.41
C VAL A 77 10.53 6.48 -25.09
N GLY A 78 10.20 7.51 -25.87
CA GLY A 78 10.70 8.86 -25.65
C GLY A 78 10.20 9.49 -24.35
N CYS A 79 10.86 10.56 -23.91
CA CYS A 79 10.51 11.24 -22.66
C CYS A 79 9.08 11.79 -22.65
N LYS A 80 8.59 12.30 -23.79
CA LYS A 80 7.21 12.80 -23.93
C LYS A 80 6.22 11.67 -24.18
N ASP A 81 6.64 10.62 -24.88
CA ASP A 81 5.82 9.45 -25.20
C ASP A 81 5.36 8.72 -23.93
N GLY A 82 6.18 8.71 -22.87
CA GLY A 82 5.77 8.21 -21.56
C GLY A 82 4.50 8.90 -21.01
N PHE A 83 4.35 10.20 -21.27
CA PHE A 83 3.15 10.95 -20.89
C PHE A 83 2.04 10.81 -21.94
N GLN A 84 2.37 10.98 -23.22
CA GLN A 84 1.38 11.01 -24.31
C GLN A 84 0.74 9.64 -24.56
N GLU A 85 1.53 8.56 -24.54
CA GLU A 85 1.10 7.22 -24.92
C GLU A 85 0.71 6.34 -23.72
N TRP A 86 1.31 6.58 -22.55
CA TRP A 86 1.19 5.66 -21.40
C TRP A 86 0.47 6.24 -20.19
N PHE A 87 0.63 7.53 -19.88
CA PHE A 87 0.04 8.12 -18.68
C PHE A 87 -1.49 8.13 -18.73
N HIS A 88 -2.07 8.68 -19.79
CA HIS A 88 -3.52 8.79 -19.99
C HIS A 88 -4.17 7.52 -20.57
N LYS A 89 -3.38 6.46 -20.81
CA LYS A 89 -3.89 5.22 -21.39
C LYS A 89 -4.92 4.58 -20.45
N ASP A 90 -6.13 4.39 -20.96
CA ASP A 90 -7.21 3.71 -20.24
C ASP A 90 -7.05 2.18 -20.32
N ALA A 91 -5.94 1.72 -19.76
CA ALA A 91 -5.62 0.31 -19.60
C ALA A 91 -4.84 0.10 -18.29
N PRO A 92 -4.91 -1.10 -17.71
CA PRO A 92 -4.01 -1.54 -16.65
C PRO A 92 -2.53 -1.25 -16.98
N ASN A 93 -1.74 -0.97 -15.95
CA ASN A 93 -0.29 -0.93 -16.03
C ASN A 93 0.23 -2.27 -16.62
N PRO A 94 1.05 -2.25 -17.69
CA PRO A 94 1.60 -3.46 -18.28
C PRO A 94 2.52 -4.24 -17.33
N ASN A 95 3.12 -3.57 -16.34
CA ASN A 95 3.94 -4.21 -15.31
C ASN A 95 3.26 -4.06 -13.94
N VAL A 96 3.02 -5.18 -13.26
CA VAL A 96 2.49 -5.18 -11.90
C VAL A 96 3.63 -4.81 -10.94
N LEU A 97 3.46 -3.70 -10.22
CA LEU A 97 4.44 -3.26 -9.20
C LEU A 97 4.15 -3.99 -7.87
N VAL A 98 4.48 -5.28 -7.83
CA VAL A 98 4.14 -6.17 -6.71
C VAL A 98 4.66 -5.61 -5.38
N GLY A 99 3.79 -5.59 -4.38
CA GLY A 99 4.10 -5.15 -3.02
C GLY A 99 4.02 -3.65 -2.80
N ALA A 100 3.89 -2.82 -3.85
CA ALA A 100 3.62 -1.40 -3.68
C ALA A 100 2.29 -1.19 -2.95
N VAL A 101 2.18 -0.10 -2.19
CA VAL A 101 0.96 0.26 -1.46
C VAL A 101 0.50 1.65 -1.84
N VAL A 102 -0.81 1.76 -2.05
CA VAL A 102 -1.57 2.99 -2.29
C VAL A 102 -2.61 3.16 -1.18
N SER A 103 -3.42 4.21 -1.20
CA SER A 103 -4.40 4.45 -0.12
C SER A 103 -5.73 5.00 -0.63
N PRO A 104 -6.87 4.67 0.00
CA PRO A 104 -8.14 5.36 -0.24
C PRO A 104 -8.16 6.77 0.35
N ASP A 105 -9.21 7.52 0.03
CA ASP A 105 -9.52 8.77 0.72
C ASP A 105 -10.06 8.51 2.15
N GLY A 106 -10.32 9.59 2.89
CA GLY A 106 -10.83 9.50 4.27
C GLY A 106 -12.26 8.96 4.40
N ASN A 107 -12.96 8.70 3.29
CA ASN A 107 -14.31 8.14 3.23
C ASN A 107 -14.29 6.72 2.61
N ASP A 108 -13.13 6.04 2.63
CA ASP A 108 -12.91 4.72 2.06
C ASP A 108 -13.12 4.65 0.53
N ASN A 109 -13.18 5.78 -0.19
CA ASN A 109 -13.29 5.77 -1.65
C ASN A 109 -11.92 5.62 -2.29
N TYR A 110 -11.88 4.88 -3.39
CA TYR A 110 -10.69 4.75 -4.21
C TYR A 110 -11.09 4.62 -5.68
N GLN A 111 -10.58 5.52 -6.52
CA GLN A 111 -10.71 5.44 -7.96
C GLN A 111 -9.38 4.97 -8.55
N ASP A 112 -9.40 3.87 -9.29
CA ASP A 112 -8.18 3.33 -9.92
C ASP A 112 -7.81 4.15 -11.16
N SER A 113 -7.17 5.29 -10.91
CA SER A 113 -6.75 6.25 -11.93
C SER A 113 -5.29 6.61 -11.77
N ARG A 114 -4.55 6.60 -12.88
CA ARG A 114 -3.15 7.04 -12.90
C ARG A 114 -3.02 8.54 -12.70
N ASP A 115 -4.08 9.29 -12.97
CA ASP A 115 -4.11 10.74 -12.78
C ASP A 115 -4.31 11.15 -11.32
N ASP A 116 -4.82 10.22 -10.50
CA ASP A 116 -5.01 10.44 -9.06
C ASP A 116 -3.70 10.16 -8.29
N TYR A 117 -2.73 11.04 -8.46
CA TYR A 117 -1.45 10.96 -7.74
C TYR A 117 -1.60 11.14 -6.22
N GLN A 118 -2.76 11.56 -5.72
CA GLN A 118 -2.97 11.70 -4.27
C GLN A 118 -3.22 10.34 -3.62
N LEU A 119 -4.01 9.50 -4.29
CA LEU A 119 -4.41 8.20 -3.76
C LEU A 119 -3.62 7.04 -4.38
N ALA A 120 -3.20 7.17 -5.65
CA ALA A 120 -2.61 6.09 -6.44
C ALA A 120 -1.07 6.15 -6.53
N GLU A 121 -0.40 7.04 -5.80
CA GLU A 121 1.07 7.17 -5.76
C GLU A 121 1.70 6.18 -4.78
N PRO A 122 2.47 5.19 -5.24
CA PRO A 122 3.30 4.39 -4.36
C PRO A 122 4.60 5.14 -4.04
N ALA A 123 5.07 5.07 -2.80
CA ALA A 123 6.32 5.71 -2.40
C ALA A 123 7.19 4.79 -1.52
N THR A 124 8.50 5.00 -1.55
CA THR A 124 9.43 4.28 -0.68
C THR A 124 9.17 4.57 0.80
N VAL A 125 8.72 5.79 1.12
CA VAL A 125 8.39 6.20 2.49
C VAL A 125 7.16 5.51 3.07
N THR A 126 6.23 5.03 2.24
CA THR A 126 5.08 4.24 2.70
C THR A 126 5.48 2.77 2.88
N MET A 127 6.28 2.23 1.95
CA MET A 127 6.71 0.82 2.00
C MET A 127 7.77 0.52 3.06
N ALA A 128 8.76 1.41 3.25
CA ALA A 128 9.87 1.17 4.18
C ALA A 128 9.44 0.84 5.61
N PRO A 129 8.55 1.61 6.28
CA PRO A 129 8.07 1.25 7.61
C PRO A 129 7.14 0.02 7.59
N LEU A 130 6.36 -0.16 6.51
CA LEU A 130 5.43 -1.29 6.41
C LEU A 130 6.16 -2.63 6.40
N VAL A 131 7.33 -2.75 5.77
CA VAL A 131 8.15 -3.97 5.81
C VAL A 131 8.46 -4.37 7.26
N GLY A 132 8.83 -3.41 8.10
CA GLY A 132 9.08 -3.67 9.53
C GLY A 132 7.83 -4.08 10.30
N VAL A 133 6.67 -3.53 9.95
CA VAL A 133 5.38 -3.93 10.53
C VAL A 133 5.01 -5.36 10.13
N LEU A 134 5.13 -5.70 8.85
CA LEU A 134 4.85 -7.05 8.35
C LEU A 134 5.78 -8.09 8.99
N ALA A 135 7.07 -7.78 9.10
CA ALA A 135 8.03 -8.64 9.78
C ALA A 135 7.72 -8.84 11.28
N HIS A 136 7.07 -7.87 11.93
CA HIS A 136 6.63 -8.01 13.32
C HIS A 136 5.39 -8.92 13.47
N LEU A 137 4.53 -8.97 12.46
CA LEU A 137 3.28 -9.74 12.49
C LEU A 137 3.41 -11.19 11.98
N ALA A 138 4.51 -11.49 11.28
CA ALA A 138 4.87 -12.82 10.78
C ALA A 138 5.38 -13.73 11.90
#